data_AF-A0A3C1B5G6-F1
#
_entry.id   AF-A0A3C1B5G6-F1
#
_cell.length_a   1.000
_cell.length_b   1.000
_cell.length_c   1.000
_cell.angle_alpha   90.00
_cell.angle_beta   90.00
_cell.angle_gamma   90.00
#
_symmetry.space_group_name_H-M   'P 1'
#
loop_
_entity.id
_entity.type
_entity.pdbx_description
1 polymer ?
#
loop_
_entity_poly.entity_id
_entity_poly.type
_entity_poly.pdbx_seq_one_letter_code
_entity_poly.pdbx_strand_id
1 'polypeptide(L)'
;PLNDALKVPATKVDGCASQVWLHPKIEGNFFYFEGDSDAVIVRGLIAVLRRLYNHLSLDEVLAIDAAGQLARLGLDEHLSSQRSNGVRAMIERIRLLAGQARQA
;
A
#
# COMPACT_ATOMS: atom_id res chain seq x y z
N PRO A 1 -11.59 -7.37 4.55
CA PRO A 1 -10.49 -8.18 5.12
C PRO A 1 -9.94 -9.08 4.02
N LEU A 2 -8.63 -9.31 3.99
CA LEU A 2 -7.99 -10.13 2.95
C LEU A 2 -8.23 -11.61 3.25
N ASN A 3 -8.48 -12.43 2.22
CA ASN A 3 -8.59 -13.88 2.37
C ASN A 3 -7.26 -14.43 2.94
N ASP A 4 -7.34 -15.33 3.93
CA ASP A 4 -6.16 -15.91 4.59
C ASP A 4 -5.25 -16.67 3.62
N ALA A 5 -5.80 -17.26 2.56
CA ALA A 5 -5.00 -17.90 1.49
C ALA A 5 -4.07 -16.90 0.76
N LEU A 6 -4.35 -15.61 0.85
CA LEU A 6 -3.53 -14.54 0.27
C LEU A 6 -2.56 -13.93 1.28
N LYS A 7 -2.56 -14.36 2.55
CA LYS A 7 -1.61 -13.90 3.59
C LYS A 7 -0.35 -14.76 3.60
N VAL A 8 0.38 -14.71 2.49
CA VAL A 8 1.58 -15.55 2.23
C VAL A 8 2.84 -14.68 2.14
N PRO A 9 4.05 -15.26 2.23
CA PRO A 9 5.29 -14.49 2.11
C PRO A 9 5.36 -13.62 0.84
N ALA A 10 4.82 -14.09 -0.29
CA ALA A 10 4.84 -13.37 -1.55
C ALA A 10 4.06 -12.03 -1.54
N THR A 11 3.03 -11.92 -0.69
CA THR A 11 2.21 -10.70 -0.55
C THR A 11 2.58 -9.89 0.68
N LYS A 12 3.51 -10.38 1.51
CA LYS A 12 3.94 -9.71 2.72
C LYS A 12 4.70 -8.42 2.41
N VAL A 13 4.56 -7.43 3.28
CA VAL A 13 5.35 -6.18 3.26
C VAL A 13 6.37 -6.24 4.38
N ASP A 14 7.65 -6.16 4.03
CA ASP A 14 8.73 -6.07 4.99
C ASP A 14 8.95 -4.63 5.45
N GLY A 15 9.54 -4.44 6.63
CA GLY A 15 9.78 -3.10 7.20
C GLY A 15 8.60 -2.51 7.99
N CYS A 16 7.45 -3.20 8.03
CA CYS A 16 6.38 -2.91 8.98
C CYS A 16 6.64 -3.60 10.34
N ALA A 17 6.31 -2.92 11.44
CA ALA A 17 6.40 -3.54 12.78
C ALA A 17 5.26 -4.53 13.05
N SER A 18 4.09 -4.24 12.50
CA SER A 18 2.94 -5.14 12.42
C SER A 18 3.07 -6.02 11.18
N GLN A 19 2.39 -7.17 11.16
CA GLN A 19 2.30 -7.94 9.93
C GLN A 19 1.40 -7.20 8.93
N VAL A 20 1.83 -7.10 7.68
CA VAL A 20 1.09 -6.46 6.60
C VAL A 20 1.19 -7.32 5.35
N TRP A 21 0.07 -7.50 4.66
CA TRP A 21 0.01 -8.15 3.36
C TRP A 21 -0.73 -7.26 2.37
N LEU A 22 -0.18 -7.12 1.17
CA LEU A 22 -0.77 -6.43 0.03
C LEU A 22 -0.82 -7.39 -1.16
N HIS A 23 -2.03 -7.62 -1.68
CA HIS A 23 -2.26 -8.45 -2.85
C HIS A 23 -2.68 -7.57 -4.03
N PRO A 24 -1.83 -7.40 -5.06
CA PRO A 24 -2.17 -6.60 -6.23
C PRO A 24 -3.13 -7.35 -7.15
N LYS A 25 -3.95 -6.59 -7.87
CA LYS A 25 -4.76 -7.07 -8.98
C LYS A 25 -4.63 -6.06 -10.13
N ILE A 26 -4.27 -6.54 -11.31
CA ILE A 26 -4.10 -5.70 -12.50
C ILE A 26 -5.22 -6.05 -13.47
N GLU A 27 -5.99 -5.05 -13.87
CA GLU A 27 -7.07 -5.20 -14.85
C GLU A 27 -6.79 -4.32 -16.06
N GLY A 28 -6.22 -4.91 -17.12
CA GLY A 28 -5.69 -4.16 -18.25
C GLY A 28 -4.56 -3.23 -17.78
N ASN A 29 -4.73 -1.93 -17.92
CA ASN A 29 -3.76 -0.92 -17.48
C ASN A 29 -4.02 -0.37 -16.06
N PHE A 30 -5.07 -0.84 -15.38
CA PHE A 30 -5.48 -0.30 -14.08
C PHE A 30 -4.96 -1.13 -12.92
N PHE A 31 -4.43 -0.44 -11.92
CA PHE A 31 -3.92 -1.00 -10.69
C PHE A 31 -5.00 -1.05 -9.61
N TYR A 32 -5.03 -2.19 -8.92
CA TYR A 32 -5.82 -2.41 -7.72
C TYR A 32 -4.97 -3.16 -6.71
N PHE A 33 -5.32 -3.02 -5.44
CA PHE A 33 -4.86 -3.95 -4.42
C PHE A 33 -5.88 -4.11 -3.29
N GLU A 34 -5.80 -5.27 -2.67
CA GLU A 34 -6.37 -5.55 -1.36
C GLU A 34 -5.24 -5.69 -0.34
N GLY A 35 -5.55 -5.41 0.94
CA GLY A 35 -4.55 -5.53 1.99
C GLY A 35 -5.15 -5.75 3.36
N ASP A 36 -4.33 -6.28 4.27
CA ASP A 36 -4.71 -6.52 5.65
C ASP A 36 -3.50 -6.43 6.60
N SER A 37 -3.78 -6.26 7.89
CA SER A 37 -2.77 -6.22 8.96
C SER A 37 -3.34 -6.74 10.27
N ASP A 38 -2.49 -7.33 11.11
CA ASP A 38 -2.84 -7.68 12.49
C ASP A 38 -3.10 -6.43 13.37
N ALA A 39 -2.57 -5.25 13.00
CA ALA A 39 -2.79 -4.01 13.72
C ALA A 39 -3.96 -3.17 13.17
N VAL A 40 -4.91 -2.80 14.04
CA VAL A 40 -6.11 -1.98 13.70
C VAL A 40 -5.75 -0.67 13.01
N ILE A 41 -4.81 0.09 13.57
CA ILE A 41 -4.39 1.39 13.02
C ILE A 41 -3.78 1.22 11.62
N VAL A 42 -3.02 0.15 11.40
CA VAL A 42 -2.39 -0.13 10.11
C VAL A 42 -3.43 -0.54 9.07
N ARG A 43 -4.49 -1.27 9.45
CA ARG A 43 -5.64 -1.50 8.56
C ARG A 43 -6.31 -0.19 8.11
N GLY A 44 -6.39 0.81 8.99
CA GLY A 44 -6.86 2.14 8.63
C GLY A 44 -5.96 2.82 7.60
N LEU A 45 -4.64 2.74 7.77
CA LEU A 45 -3.67 3.28 6.81
C LEU A 45 -3.73 2.56 5.45
N ILE A 46 -3.91 1.24 5.44
CA ILE A 46 -4.14 0.47 4.21
C ILE A 46 -5.40 0.99 3.50
N ALA A 47 -6.48 1.27 4.21
CA ALA A 47 -7.71 1.80 3.62
C ALA A 47 -7.49 3.19 2.96
N VAL A 48 -6.68 4.06 3.58
CA VAL A 48 -6.29 5.35 2.98
C VAL A 48 -5.50 5.13 1.69
N LEU A 49 -4.51 4.23 1.70
CA LEU A 49 -3.73 3.91 0.50
C LEU A 49 -4.59 3.29 -0.60
N ARG A 50 -5.57 2.44 -0.27
CA ARG A 50 -6.53 1.91 -1.25
C ARG A 50 -7.30 3.02 -1.92
N ARG A 51 -7.75 4.03 -1.15
CA ARG A 51 -8.45 5.19 -1.72
C ARG A 51 -7.56 6.04 -2.62
N LEU A 52 -6.26 6.12 -2.30
CA LEU A 52 -5.28 6.87 -3.06
C LEU A 52 -4.89 6.19 -4.38
N TYR A 53 -4.81 4.86 -4.41
CA TYR A 53 -4.19 4.14 -5.54
C TYR A 53 -5.13 3.28 -6.40
N ASN A 54 -6.23 2.76 -5.86
CA ASN A 54 -7.09 1.88 -6.66
C ASN A 54 -7.75 2.66 -7.81
N HIS A 55 -7.94 1.97 -8.94
CA HIS A 55 -8.49 2.49 -10.20
C HIS A 55 -7.56 3.44 -10.97
N LEU A 56 -6.31 3.60 -10.55
CA LEU A 56 -5.33 4.38 -11.29
C LEU A 56 -4.63 3.53 -12.33
N SER A 57 -4.19 4.15 -13.42
CA SER A 57 -3.27 3.51 -14.35
C SER A 57 -1.92 3.22 -13.69
N LEU A 58 -1.18 2.26 -14.23
CA LEU A 58 0.17 1.93 -13.74
C LEU A 58 1.10 3.15 -13.74
N ASP A 59 0.96 4.03 -14.73
CA ASP A 59 1.74 5.28 -14.81
C ASP A 59 1.34 6.29 -13.73
N GLU A 60 0.05 6.46 -13.48
CA GLU A 60 -0.45 7.33 -12.41
C GLU A 60 0.00 6.86 -11.03
N VAL A 61 -0.01 5.54 -10.77
CA VAL A 61 0.50 4.98 -9.50
C VAL A 61 1.96 5.36 -9.27
N LEU A 62 2.79 5.32 -10.32
CA LEU A 62 4.21 5.67 -10.25
C LEU A 62 4.44 7.19 -10.15
N ALA A 63 3.51 8.00 -10.64
CA ALA A 63 3.58 9.46 -10.60
C ALA A 63 3.08 10.08 -9.28
N ILE A 64 2.32 9.34 -8.47
CA ILE A 64 1.79 9.86 -7.20
C ILE A 64 2.90 10.21 -6.21
N ASP A 65 2.85 11.44 -5.70
CA ASP A 65 3.50 11.88 -4.47
C ASP A 65 2.66 11.49 -3.25
N ALA A 66 2.83 10.25 -2.79
CA ALA A 66 2.08 9.74 -1.64
C ALA A 66 2.46 10.44 -0.33
N ALA A 67 3.73 10.83 -0.17
CA ALA A 67 4.19 11.53 1.02
C ALA A 67 3.48 12.88 1.16
N GLY A 68 3.41 13.65 0.07
CA GLY A 68 2.66 14.90 0.03
C GLY A 68 1.16 14.70 0.30
N GLN A 69 0.53 13.64 -0.22
CA GLN A 69 -0.88 13.37 0.07
C GLN A 69 -1.13 13.04 1.54
N LEU A 70 -0.25 12.28 2.18
CA LEU A 70 -0.37 11.94 3.61
C LEU A 70 -0.14 13.17 4.50
N ALA A 71 0.82 14.03 4.14
CA ALA A 71 1.09 15.28 4.84
C ALA A 71 -0.10 16.25 4.77
N ARG A 72 -0.75 16.35 3.60
CA ARG A 72 -1.98 17.16 3.44
C ARG A 72 -3.14 16.69 4.31
N LEU A 73 -3.15 15.42 4.73
CA LEU A 73 -4.13 14.86 5.65
C LEU A 73 -3.70 15.00 7.13
N GLY A 74 -2.51 15.56 7.40
CA GLY A 74 -1.92 15.64 8.74
C GLY A 74 -1.59 14.28 9.37
N LEU A 75 -1.58 13.20 8.56
CA LEU A 75 -1.41 11.85 9.10
C LEU A 75 0.02 11.62 9.59
N ASP A 76 1.02 12.16 8.90
CA ASP A 76 2.42 12.06 9.26
C ASP A 76 2.75 12.68 10.63
N GLU A 77 2.07 13.76 11.02
CA GLU A 77 2.22 14.40 12.34
C GLU A 77 1.68 13.57 13.50
N HIS A 78 0.74 12.65 13.23
CA HIS A 78 0.06 11.85 14.25
C HIS A 78 0.54 10.39 14.31
N LEU A 79 1.45 10.01 13.43
CA LEU A 79 2.03 8.67 13.42
C LEU A 79 3.37 8.65 14.18
N SER A 80 3.52 7.67 15.07
CA SER A 80 4.84 7.32 15.61
C SER A 80 5.79 6.98 14.46
N SER A 81 7.10 7.21 14.64
CA SER A 81 8.15 6.89 13.66
C SER A 81 8.01 5.50 13.04
N GLN A 82 7.69 4.49 13.85
CA GLN A 82 7.52 3.11 13.39
C GLN A 82 6.33 2.92 12.44
N ARG A 83 5.22 3.63 12.67
CA ARG A 83 4.06 3.61 11.77
C ARG A 83 4.35 4.37 10.48
N SER A 84 5.01 5.53 10.56
CA SER A 84 5.43 6.28 9.38
C SER A 84 6.36 5.46 8.49
N ASN A 85 7.28 4.69 9.07
CA ASN A 85 8.12 3.74 8.34
C ASN A 85 7.29 2.61 7.69
N GLY A 86 6.32 2.06 8.41
CA GLY A 86 5.40 1.06 7.85
C GLY A 86 4.61 1.59 6.65
N VAL A 87 4.16 2.84 6.70
CA VAL A 87 3.46 3.49 5.56
C VAL A 87 4.40 3.65 4.36
N ARG A 88 5.65 4.08 4.58
CA ARG A 88 6.66 4.16 3.51
C ARG A 88 6.90 2.80 2.86
N ALA A 89 7.08 1.75 3.65
CA ALA A 89 7.26 0.39 3.15
C ALA A 89 6.05 -0.10 2.31
N MET A 90 4.82 0.20 2.74
CA MET A 90 3.62 -0.12 1.95
C MET A 90 3.59 0.63 0.61
N ILE A 91 3.93 1.92 0.60
CA ILE A 91 4.01 2.75 -0.62
C ILE A 91 5.07 2.19 -1.58
N GLU A 92 6.26 1.87 -1.06
CA GLU A 92 7.34 1.27 -1.84
C GLU A 92 6.91 -0.06 -2.47
N ARG A 93 6.21 -0.91 -1.71
CA ARG A 93 5.67 -2.17 -2.23
C ARG A 93 4.65 -1.95 -3.34
N ILE A 94 3.72 -1.00 -3.18
CA ILE A 94 2.73 -0.65 -4.21
C ILE A 94 3.42 -0.20 -5.50
N ARG A 95 4.40 0.72 -5.40
CA ARG A 95 5.15 1.23 -6.55
C ARG A 95 5.94 0.13 -7.25
N LEU A 96 6.57 -0.77 -6.49
CA LEU A 96 7.28 -1.92 -7.02
C LEU A 96 6.34 -2.84 -7.82
N LEU A 97 5.18 -3.18 -7.25
CA LEU A 97 4.19 -4.05 -7.90
C LEU A 97 3.63 -3.42 -9.19
N ALA A 98 3.32 -2.13 -9.17
CA ALA A 98 2.88 -1.40 -10.37
C ALA A 98 3.97 -1.32 -11.43
N GLY A 99 5.23 -1.07 -11.03
CA GLY A 99 6.37 -1.02 -11.93
C GLY A 99 6.65 -2.36 -12.61
N GLN A 100 6.52 -3.47 -11.88
CA GLN A 100 6.63 -4.83 -12.43
C GLN A 100 5.50 -5.12 -13.43
N ALA A 101 4.26 -4.77 -13.09
CA ALA A 101 3.12 -4.97 -13.96
C ALA A 101 3.20 -4.15 -15.26
N ARG A 102 3.78 -2.94 -15.21
CA ARG A 102 3.97 -2.07 -16.39
C ARG A 102 4.93 -2.66 -17.42
N GLN A 103 5.87 -3.49 -16.97
CA GLN A 103 6.92 -4.07 -17.81
C GLN A 103 6.57 -5.45 -18.37
N ALA A 104 5.43 -6.02 -17.96
CA ALA A 104 4.93 -7.33 -18.39
C ALA A 104 4.04 -7.19 -19.63
#